data_AF-A0A519HZ37-F1
#
_entry.id   AF-A0A519HZ37-F1
#
_cell.length_a   1.000
_cell.length_b   1.000
_cell.length_c   1.000
_cell.angle_alpha   90.00
_cell.angle_beta   90.00
_cell.angle_gamma   90.00
#
_symmetry.space_group_name_H-M   'P 1'
#
loop_
_entity.id
_entity.type
_entity.pdbx_description
1 polymer ?
#
loop_
_entity_poly.entity_id
_entity_poly.type
_entity_poly.pdbx_seq_one_letter_code
_entity_poly.pdbx_strand_id
1 'polypeptide(L)'
;MKIFELCLAAAMALAIPAAASAQDATQGPDEPMQMLFQVPGVVAFMTAPKPLENGHKQVWTWLFLKQAIPSGANNLALEWDIDCAAGTVRTVRTATYQDTTYVRTDPGPAAGTAPAAGTPGAVTMASACATERSRTRPSPNLTAVRATAAQTLAAQH
;
A
#
# COMPACT_ATOMS: atom_id res chain seq x y z
N MET A 1 0.73 -7.81 -70.66
CA MET A 1 -0.02 -6.66 -70.15
C MET A 1 -0.48 -6.99 -68.74
N LYS A 2 0.00 -6.23 -67.73
CA LYS A 2 -0.38 -6.17 -66.28
C LYS A 2 -0.11 -7.45 -65.45
N ILE A 3 0.92 -7.55 -64.59
CA ILE A 3 1.30 -6.80 -63.35
C ILE A 3 0.23 -6.89 -62.25
N PHE A 4 0.53 -7.60 -61.18
CA PHE A 4 0.10 -7.45 -59.76
C PHE A 4 0.75 -8.62 -58.99
N GLU A 5 1.96 -8.51 -58.44
CA GLU A 5 2.33 -7.82 -57.19
C GLU A 5 1.33 -8.02 -56.04
N LEU A 6 1.68 -8.92 -55.11
CA LEU A 6 1.24 -8.85 -53.72
C LEU A 6 2.28 -9.55 -52.83
N CYS A 7 3.20 -8.73 -52.30
CA CYS A 7 4.08 -9.07 -51.19
C CYS A 7 3.23 -9.33 -49.94
N LEU A 8 3.22 -10.56 -49.46
CA LEU A 8 2.66 -10.92 -48.16
C LEU A 8 3.72 -10.62 -47.09
N ALA A 9 3.72 -9.40 -46.56
CA ALA A 9 4.54 -9.03 -45.42
C ALA A 9 3.91 -9.59 -44.12
N ALA A 10 4.56 -10.60 -43.54
CA ALA A 10 4.22 -11.12 -42.23
C ALA A 10 4.55 -10.07 -41.15
N ALA A 11 3.52 -9.40 -40.64
CA ALA A 11 3.65 -8.53 -39.48
C ALA A 11 3.77 -9.40 -38.21
N MET A 12 5.00 -9.61 -37.74
CA MET A 12 5.28 -10.07 -36.38
C MET A 12 4.83 -8.99 -35.39
N ALA A 13 3.64 -9.15 -34.82
CA ALA A 13 3.21 -8.39 -33.66
C ALA A 13 3.96 -8.91 -32.42
N LEU A 14 5.06 -8.23 -32.06
CA LEU A 14 5.71 -8.38 -30.76
C LEU A 14 4.75 -7.85 -29.69
N ALA A 15 4.04 -8.77 -29.03
CA ALA A 15 3.36 -8.48 -27.78
C ALA A 15 4.42 -8.16 -26.73
N ILE A 16 4.56 -6.88 -26.38
CA ILE A 16 5.32 -6.44 -25.22
C ILE A 16 4.47 -6.83 -24.01
N PRO A 17 4.86 -7.80 -23.15
CA PRO A 17 4.18 -7.97 -21.89
C PRO A 17 4.35 -6.68 -21.10
N ALA A 18 3.23 -6.05 -20.75
CA ALA A 18 3.21 -4.97 -19.79
C ALA A 18 3.76 -5.52 -18.47
N ALA A 19 5.05 -5.31 -18.23
CA ALA A 19 5.66 -5.57 -16.95
C ALA A 19 5.03 -4.58 -15.97
N ALA A 20 3.98 -5.03 -15.28
CA ALA A 20 3.54 -4.39 -14.06
C ALA A 20 4.78 -4.32 -13.18
N SER A 21 5.27 -3.11 -12.94
CA SER A 21 6.42 -2.85 -12.09
C SER A 21 6.17 -3.55 -10.77
N ALA A 22 6.82 -4.68 -10.54
CA ALA A 22 6.89 -5.27 -9.22
C ALA A 22 7.71 -4.28 -8.40
N GLN A 23 7.04 -3.29 -7.82
CA GLN A 23 7.64 -2.36 -6.87
C GLN A 23 8.35 -3.22 -5.84
N ASP A 24 9.66 -3.04 -5.78
CA ASP A 24 10.52 -3.85 -4.93
C ASP A 24 10.00 -3.72 -3.51
N ALA A 25 9.63 -4.86 -2.92
CA ALA A 25 9.00 -4.93 -1.60
C ALA A 25 9.88 -4.32 -0.50
N THR A 26 11.15 -4.06 -0.82
CA THR A 26 12.17 -3.48 0.06
C THR A 26 11.96 -2.00 0.34
N GLN A 27 11.40 -1.21 -0.57
CA GLN A 27 11.34 0.25 -0.41
C GLN A 27 9.95 0.79 -0.02
N GLY A 28 8.90 0.00 -0.22
CA GLY A 28 7.52 0.45 -0.11
C GLY A 28 7.18 1.56 -1.11
N PRO A 29 5.93 2.03 -1.18
CA PRO A 29 5.51 2.94 -2.23
C PRO A 29 6.02 4.38 -2.01
N ASP A 30 6.64 4.96 -3.04
CA ASP A 30 6.90 6.41 -3.13
C ASP A 30 5.67 7.14 -3.69
N GLU A 31 4.54 6.96 -3.01
CA GLU A 31 3.26 7.53 -3.41
C GLU A 31 2.78 8.55 -2.38
N PRO A 32 1.94 9.52 -2.79
CA PRO A 32 1.28 10.40 -1.85
C PRO A 32 0.47 9.61 -0.81
N MET A 33 0.63 10.00 0.45
CA MET A 33 0.02 9.32 1.58
C MET A 33 -0.77 10.29 2.45
N GLN A 34 -1.86 9.80 3.03
CA GLN A 34 -2.69 10.56 3.95
C GLN A 34 -2.62 9.94 5.35
N MET A 35 -2.65 10.76 6.39
CA MET A 35 -2.75 10.27 7.75
C MET A 35 -4.08 9.55 7.93
N LEU A 36 -4.02 8.31 8.41
CA LEU A 36 -5.18 7.45 8.62
C LEU A 36 -5.70 7.59 10.05
N PHE A 37 -4.82 7.44 11.04
CA PHE A 37 -5.13 7.62 12.45
C PHE A 37 -3.88 7.95 13.26
N GLN A 38 -4.10 8.46 14.47
CA GLN A 38 -3.09 8.66 15.49
C GLN A 38 -3.66 8.20 16.83
N VAL A 39 -2.92 7.33 17.51
CA VAL A 39 -3.21 6.86 18.87
C VAL A 39 -1.92 6.93 19.70
N PRO A 40 -1.98 6.84 21.04
CA PRO A 40 -0.77 6.80 21.85
C PRO A 40 0.18 5.70 21.39
N GLY A 41 1.40 6.08 21.03
CA GLY A 41 2.46 5.19 20.58
C GLY A 41 2.45 4.85 19.09
N VAL A 42 1.41 5.20 18.31
CA VAL A 42 1.33 4.83 16.89
C VAL A 42 0.72 5.95 16.03
N VAL A 43 1.35 6.21 14.89
CA VAL A 43 0.78 7.05 13.82
C VAL A 43 0.70 6.23 12.54
N ALA A 44 -0.44 6.29 11.86
CA ALA A 44 -0.69 5.55 10.64
C ALA A 44 -0.92 6.46 9.45
N PHE A 45 -0.37 6.07 8.29
CA PHE A 45 -0.61 6.71 7.01
C PHE A 45 -1.02 5.66 5.99
N MET A 46 -1.81 6.03 5.00
CA MET A 46 -2.19 5.14 3.90
C MET A 46 -1.93 5.78 2.55
N THR A 47 -1.61 4.95 1.55
CA THR A 47 -1.63 5.39 0.14
C THR A 47 -3.06 5.52 -0.37
N ALA A 48 -3.21 6.11 -1.55
CA ALA A 48 -4.47 6.05 -2.28
C ALA A 48 -4.83 4.58 -2.60
N PRO A 49 -6.07 4.12 -2.33
CA PRO A 49 -6.51 2.80 -2.77
C PRO A 49 -6.45 2.69 -4.30
N LYS A 50 -5.83 1.62 -4.79
CA LYS A 50 -5.74 1.27 -6.21
C LYS A 50 -6.76 0.17 -6.54
N PRO A 51 -7.64 0.37 -7.53
CA PRO A 51 -8.56 -0.69 -7.94
C PRO A 51 -7.79 -1.86 -8.58
N LEU A 52 -8.24 -3.08 -8.30
CA LEU A 52 -7.78 -4.31 -8.92
C LEU A 52 -8.84 -4.83 -9.90
N GLU A 53 -8.42 -5.67 -10.85
CA GLU A 53 -9.30 -6.21 -11.90
C GLU A 53 -10.46 -7.04 -11.35
N ASN A 54 -10.27 -7.67 -10.19
CA ASN A 54 -11.29 -8.46 -9.50
C ASN A 54 -12.28 -7.62 -8.67
N GLY A 55 -12.26 -6.29 -8.80
CA GLY A 55 -13.12 -5.38 -8.03
C GLY A 55 -12.64 -5.09 -6.60
N HIS A 56 -11.54 -5.72 -6.17
CA HIS A 56 -10.90 -5.41 -4.90
C HIS A 56 -10.12 -4.09 -4.98
N LYS A 57 -9.63 -3.62 -3.83
CA LYS A 57 -8.70 -2.49 -3.73
C LYS A 57 -7.41 -2.93 -3.07
N GLN A 58 -6.28 -2.53 -3.64
CA GLN A 58 -4.96 -2.64 -3.03
C GLN A 58 -4.61 -1.32 -2.34
N VAL A 59 -4.05 -1.38 -1.14
CA VAL A 59 -3.58 -0.18 -0.43
C VAL A 59 -2.43 -0.51 0.50
N TRP A 60 -1.51 0.43 0.67
CA TRP A 60 -0.47 0.35 1.68
C TRP A 60 -0.84 1.16 2.90
N THR A 61 -0.61 0.62 4.09
CA THR A 61 -0.66 1.35 5.36
C THR A 61 0.69 1.31 6.03
N TRP A 62 1.25 2.48 6.31
CA TRP A 62 2.47 2.64 7.10
C TRP A 62 2.12 2.93 8.55
N LEU A 63 2.66 2.14 9.46
CA LEU A 63 2.56 2.34 10.90
C LEU A 63 3.94 2.76 11.43
N PHE A 64 3.97 3.89 12.12
CA PHE A 64 5.16 4.42 12.79
C PHE A 64 4.96 4.28 14.30
N LEU A 65 5.92 3.65 14.97
CA LEU A 65 5.82 3.27 16.37
C LEU A 65 6.73 4.16 17.24
N LYS A 66 6.21 4.63 18.39
CA LYS A 66 7.02 5.34 19.41
C LYS A 66 8.07 4.42 20.02
N GLN A 67 7.72 3.15 20.19
CA GLN A 67 8.60 2.12 20.74
C GLN A 67 8.80 1.04 19.68
N ALA A 68 10.05 0.65 19.46
CA ALA A 68 10.37 -0.46 18.58
C ALA A 68 9.77 -1.77 19.13
N ILE A 69 9.29 -2.64 18.23
CA ILE A 69 8.91 -4.02 18.59
C ILE A 69 10.18 -4.84 18.92
N PRO A 70 10.06 -6.04 19.54
CA PRO A 70 11.24 -6.82 19.96
C PRO A 70 12.27 -7.14 18.86
N SER A 71 11.89 -7.08 17.58
CA SER A 71 12.82 -7.22 16.46
C SER A 71 13.65 -5.96 16.15
N GLY A 72 13.49 -4.88 16.92
CA GLY A 72 14.10 -3.57 16.66
C GLY A 72 13.37 -2.72 15.62
N ALA A 73 12.33 -3.26 14.97
CA ALA A 73 11.57 -2.50 13.97
C ALA A 73 10.70 -1.43 14.64
N ASN A 74 10.70 -0.23 14.08
CA ASN A 74 9.86 0.88 14.52
C ASN A 74 8.90 1.38 13.42
N ASN A 75 9.02 0.85 12.20
CA ASN A 75 8.07 1.11 11.13
C ASN A 75 7.60 -0.20 10.49
N LEU A 76 6.30 -0.27 10.19
CA LEU A 76 5.66 -1.38 9.50
C LEU A 76 4.94 -0.85 8.26
N ALA A 77 5.09 -1.53 7.13
CA ALA A 77 4.31 -1.27 5.93
C ALA A 77 3.46 -2.51 5.63
N LEU A 78 2.14 -2.35 5.72
CA LEU A 78 1.18 -3.41 5.48
C LEU A 78 0.54 -3.18 4.11
N GLU A 79 0.71 -4.13 3.21
CA GLU A 79 -0.03 -4.17 1.97
C GLU A 79 -1.35 -4.91 2.21
N TRP A 80 -2.45 -4.28 1.82
CA TRP A 80 -3.79 -4.82 2.00
C TRP A 80 -4.45 -5.12 0.66
N ASP A 81 -5.22 -6.18 0.64
CA ASP A 81 -6.20 -6.52 -0.40
C ASP A 81 -7.59 -6.48 0.24
N ILE A 82 -8.45 -5.60 -0.27
CA ILE A 82 -9.72 -5.21 0.34
C ILE A 82 -10.87 -5.48 -0.61
N ASP A 83 -11.81 -6.31 -0.18
CA ASP A 83 -13.11 -6.48 -0.83
C ASP A 83 -14.14 -5.61 -0.10
N CYS A 84 -14.43 -4.45 -0.69
CA CYS A 84 -15.41 -3.52 -0.13
C CYS A 84 -16.85 -4.04 -0.20
N ALA A 85 -17.16 -4.96 -1.13
CA ALA A 85 -18.51 -5.51 -1.27
C ALA A 85 -18.75 -6.60 -0.20
N ALA A 86 -17.76 -7.45 0.05
CA ALA A 86 -17.82 -8.45 1.11
C ALA A 86 -17.48 -7.92 2.51
N GLY A 87 -16.93 -6.70 2.60
CA GLY A 87 -16.49 -6.12 3.88
C GLY A 87 -15.34 -6.91 4.50
N THR A 88 -14.44 -7.44 3.67
CA THR A 88 -13.30 -8.24 4.11
C THR A 88 -11.98 -7.60 3.70
N VAL A 89 -10.95 -7.88 4.49
CA VAL A 89 -9.58 -7.45 4.22
C VAL A 89 -8.61 -8.58 4.55
N ARG A 90 -7.53 -8.69 3.77
CA ARG A 90 -6.33 -9.44 4.17
C ARG A 90 -5.09 -8.59 4.02
N THR A 91 -4.13 -8.81 4.90
CA THR A 91 -2.76 -8.37 4.65
C THR A 91 -2.17 -9.29 3.59
N VAL A 92 -1.69 -8.74 2.49
CA VAL A 92 -0.95 -9.48 1.46
C VAL A 92 0.47 -9.76 1.97
N ARG A 93 1.11 -8.74 2.54
CA ARG A 93 2.44 -8.82 3.15
C ARG A 93 2.67 -7.69 4.14
N THR A 94 3.59 -7.91 5.07
CA THR A 94 4.09 -6.92 6.02
C THR A 94 5.58 -6.74 5.82
N ALA A 95 6.01 -5.56 5.38
CA ALA A 95 7.41 -5.17 5.40
C ALA A 95 7.74 -4.44 6.71
N THR A 96 8.87 -4.79 7.31
CA THR A 96 9.33 -4.23 8.59
C THR A 96 10.61 -3.44 8.38
N TYR A 97 10.72 -2.32 9.10
CA TYR A 97 11.86 -1.42 9.00
C TYR A 97 12.35 -1.00 10.38
N GLN A 98 13.67 -0.91 10.50
CA GLN A 98 14.34 -0.19 11.57
C GLN A 98 14.80 1.15 11.00
N ASP A 99 14.11 2.22 11.42
CA ASP A 99 14.18 3.55 10.86
C ASP A 99 13.92 3.51 9.34
N THR A 100 14.96 3.75 8.54
CA THR A 100 14.88 3.73 7.09
C THR A 100 15.31 2.40 6.48
N THR A 101 15.85 1.49 7.29
CA THR A 101 16.46 0.24 6.83
C THR A 101 15.42 -0.87 6.82
N TYR A 102 15.24 -1.48 5.66
CA TYR A 102 14.43 -2.69 5.51
C TYR A 102 15.03 -3.84 6.33
N VAL A 103 14.18 -4.54 7.08
CA VAL A 103 14.58 -5.69 7.92
C VAL A 103 14.12 -6.98 7.27
N ARG A 104 12.80 -7.14 7.06
CA ARG A 104 12.21 -8.32 6.43
C ARG A 104 10.80 -8.07 5.92
N THR A 105 10.32 -8.99 5.08
CA THR A 105 8.94 -9.07 4.62
C THR A 105 8.36 -10.42 5.02
N ASP A 106 7.24 -10.37 5.74
CA ASP A 106 6.47 -11.56 6.11
C ASP A 106 5.19 -11.63 5.25
N PRO A 107 4.86 -12.77 4.63
CA PRO A 107 3.61 -12.93 3.90
C PRO A 107 2.42 -12.87 4.87
N GLY A 108 1.32 -12.28 4.43
CA GLY A 108 0.08 -12.29 5.21
C GLY A 108 -0.78 -13.52 4.92
N PRO A 109 -1.95 -13.64 5.57
CA PRO A 109 -2.83 -14.79 5.40
C PRO A 109 -3.40 -14.87 3.97
N ALA A 110 -3.65 -16.09 3.51
CA ALA A 110 -4.23 -16.33 2.18
C ALA A 110 -5.67 -15.81 2.05
N ALA A 111 -6.46 -15.88 3.12
CA ALA A 111 -7.87 -15.50 3.12
C ALA A 111 -8.10 -14.14 3.81
N GLY A 112 -9.05 -13.37 3.25
CA GLY A 112 -9.61 -12.18 3.89
C GLY A 112 -10.59 -12.53 4.99
N THR A 113 -10.65 -11.66 5.99
CA THR A 113 -11.63 -11.75 7.08
C THR A 113 -12.25 -10.38 7.33
N ALA A 114 -13.42 -10.35 7.97
CA ALA A 114 -13.95 -9.11 8.51
C ALA A 114 -13.02 -8.63 9.63
N PRO A 115 -12.44 -7.42 9.53
CA PRO A 115 -11.49 -6.96 10.54
C PRO A 115 -12.23 -6.59 11.82
N ALA A 116 -11.67 -6.94 12.98
CA ALA A 116 -12.23 -6.53 14.26
C ALA A 116 -12.22 -4.99 14.40
N ALA A 117 -13.26 -4.43 15.02
CA ALA A 117 -13.36 -2.99 15.25
C ALA A 117 -12.15 -2.45 16.03
N GLY A 118 -11.67 -1.26 15.65
CA GLY A 118 -10.50 -0.63 16.27
C GLY A 118 -9.14 -1.19 15.82
N THR A 119 -9.10 -2.21 14.97
CA THR A 119 -7.84 -2.69 14.38
C THR A 119 -7.39 -1.81 13.21
N PRO A 120 -6.08 -1.76 12.88
CA PRO A 120 -5.60 -1.07 11.70
C PRO A 120 -6.32 -1.52 10.41
N GLY A 121 -6.58 -2.82 10.25
CA GLY A 121 -7.31 -3.36 9.11
C GLY A 121 -8.73 -2.80 8.99
N ALA A 122 -9.45 -2.61 10.10
CA ALA A 122 -10.79 -2.03 10.09
C ALA A 122 -10.78 -0.55 9.66
N VAL A 123 -9.83 0.24 10.18
CA VAL A 123 -9.71 1.66 9.83
C VAL A 123 -9.27 1.83 8.37
N THR A 124 -8.29 1.02 7.91
CA THR A 124 -7.85 1.03 6.52
C THR A 124 -8.98 0.63 5.58
N MET A 125 -9.74 -0.43 5.88
CA MET A 125 -10.89 -0.85 5.08
C MET A 125 -11.96 0.24 5.00
N ALA A 126 -12.36 0.81 6.14
CA ALA A 126 -13.33 1.90 6.17
C ALA A 126 -12.88 3.08 5.30
N SER A 127 -11.62 3.50 5.42
CA SER A 127 -11.09 4.61 4.62
C SER A 127 -10.93 4.27 3.14
N ALA A 128 -10.62 3.02 2.79
CA ALA A 128 -10.46 2.60 1.40
C ALA A 128 -11.80 2.46 0.68
N CYS A 129 -12.86 2.08 1.41
CA CYS A 129 -14.19 1.87 0.87
C CYS A 129 -15.08 3.11 0.92
N ALA A 130 -14.71 4.15 1.69
CA ALA A 130 -15.42 5.43 1.70
C ALA A 130 -15.42 6.11 0.31
N THR A 131 -16.55 6.72 -0.04
CA THR A 131 -16.73 7.49 -1.28
C THR A 131 -16.11 8.89 -1.20
N GLU A 132 -15.98 9.44 0.01
CA GLU A 132 -15.36 10.73 0.28
C GLU A 132 -14.02 10.49 0.99
N ARG A 133 -12.90 10.91 0.40
CA ARG A 133 -11.61 10.86 1.10
C ARG A 133 -11.56 11.96 2.15
N SER A 134 -11.04 11.62 3.33
CA SER A 134 -10.66 12.58 4.37
C SER A 134 -9.84 13.72 3.76
N ARG A 135 -10.22 14.97 4.05
CA ARG A 135 -9.66 16.21 3.48
C ARG A 135 -8.24 16.55 3.98
N THR A 136 -7.51 15.59 4.54
CA THR A 136 -6.11 15.77 4.93
C THR A 136 -5.26 15.92 3.68
N ARG A 137 -4.48 17.00 3.62
CA ARG A 137 -3.51 17.23 2.54
C ARG A 137 -2.55 16.04 2.49
N PRO A 138 -2.43 15.33 1.36
CA PRO A 138 -1.49 14.24 1.25
C PRO A 138 -0.06 14.71 1.46
N SER A 139 0.70 13.94 2.24
CA SER A 139 2.15 14.01 2.26
C SER A 139 2.69 13.47 0.93
N PRO A 140 3.66 14.15 0.30
CA PRO A 140 4.07 13.84 -1.07
C PRO A 140 4.82 12.51 -1.22
N ASN A 141 5.52 12.06 -0.17
CA ASN A 141 6.36 10.87 -0.19
C ASN A 141 6.59 10.30 1.22
N LEU A 142 7.28 9.15 1.28
CA LEU A 142 7.60 8.45 2.53
C LEU A 142 8.51 9.24 3.48
N THR A 143 9.46 10.01 2.94
CA THR A 143 10.35 10.86 3.77
C THR A 143 9.55 11.91 4.53
N ALA A 144 8.61 12.59 3.87
CA ALA A 144 7.74 13.58 4.50
C ALA A 144 6.80 12.93 5.53
N VAL A 145 6.28 11.75 5.23
CA VAL A 145 5.46 10.97 6.19
C VAL A 145 6.27 10.60 7.44
N ARG A 146 7.51 10.11 7.29
CA ARG A 146 8.40 9.78 8.41
C ARG A 146 8.66 10.99 9.31
N ALA A 147 8.98 12.14 8.71
CA ALA A 147 9.20 13.37 9.46
C ALA A 147 7.95 13.80 10.24
N THR A 148 6.77 13.72 9.59
CA THR A 148 5.49 14.02 10.23
C THR A 148 5.20 13.07 11.39
N ALA A 149 5.37 11.75 11.17
CA ALA A 149 5.16 10.74 12.20
C ALA A 149 6.09 10.95 13.40
N ALA A 150 7.37 11.23 13.18
CA ALA A 150 8.34 11.49 14.24
C ALA A 150 7.95 12.70 15.09
N GLN A 151 7.54 13.81 14.45
CA GLN A 151 7.06 15.00 15.15
C GLN A 151 5.80 14.70 15.98
N THR A 152 4.84 14.00 15.38
CA THR A 152 3.60 13.61 16.06
C THR A 152 3.85 12.70 17.26
N LEU A 153 4.73 11.70 17.14
CA LEU A 153 5.06 10.77 18.22
C LEU A 153 5.85 11.46 19.35
N ALA A 154 6.72 12.41 19.02
CA ALA A 154 7.47 13.20 20.00
C ALA A 154 6.54 14.12 20.84
N ALA A 155 5.41 14.55 20.27
CA ALA A 155 4.42 15.38 20.96
C ALA A 155 3.46 14.58 21.87
N GLN A 156 3.48 13.25 21.79
CA GLN A 156 2.69 12.40 22.69
C GLN A 156 3.44 12.27 24.02
N HIS A 157 2.89 12.84 25.08
CA HIS A 157 3.41 12.69 26.45
C HIS A 157 3.18 11.27 26.96
#